data_AF-A0A0R3M3E4-F1
#
_entry.id   AF-A0A0R3M3E4-F1
#
_cell.length_a   1.000
_cell.length_b   1.000
_cell.length_c   1.000
_cell.angle_alpha   90.00
_cell.angle_beta   90.00
_cell.angle_gamma   90.00
#
_symmetry.space_group_name_H-M   'P 1'
#
loop_
_entity.id
_entity.type
_entity.pdbx_description
1 polymer ?
#
loop_
_entity_poly.entity_id
_entity_poly.type
_entity_poly.pdbx_seq_one_letter_code
_entity_poly.pdbx_strand_id
1 'polypeptide(L)'
;MAGIGGATSGHTWRDHDLVENHARLNAALLRQTGALCEGAVTQWQWANGVKAYVRAAHGKIFLTGDCVQSIRFGAIPLTLMHGGERMRFFCPVCGRGCYYLSEKESKFACRQCCGYDWQCRHRKR
;
A
#
# COMPACT_ATOMS: atom_id res chain seq x y z
N MET A 1 29.84 -11.04 38.64
CA MET A 1 29.09 -9.91 38.07
C MET A 1 28.10 -10.46 37.06
N ALA A 2 26.81 -10.34 37.37
CA ALA A 2 25.73 -10.69 36.45
C ALA A 2 25.57 -9.58 35.39
N GLY A 3 25.32 -9.96 34.13
CA GLY A 3 25.23 -9.03 33.01
C GLY A 3 24.42 -9.61 31.85
N ILE A 4 23.15 -9.93 32.12
CA ILE A 4 21.99 -9.83 31.23
C ILE A 4 22.20 -10.32 29.78
N GLY A 5 22.10 -11.64 29.60
CA GLY A 5 21.70 -12.23 28.33
C GLY A 5 20.24 -11.88 28.06
N GLY A 6 20.01 -10.79 27.33
CA GLY A 6 18.70 -10.44 26.81
C GLY A 6 18.29 -11.45 25.74
N ALA A 7 17.63 -12.54 26.16
CA ALA A 7 16.86 -13.37 25.25
C ALA A 7 15.78 -12.48 24.64
N THR A 8 16.04 -11.93 23.45
CA THR A 8 14.97 -11.47 22.57
C THR A 8 14.18 -12.72 22.23
N SER A 9 13.09 -12.95 22.94
CA SER A 9 12.06 -13.93 22.61
C SER A 9 11.69 -13.68 21.15
N GLY A 10 12.27 -14.50 20.27
CA GLY A 10 12.11 -14.37 18.83
C GLY A 10 10.68 -14.71 18.50
N HIS A 11 9.83 -13.69 18.35
CA HIS A 11 8.54 -13.86 17.72
C HIS A 11 8.79 -14.48 16.34
N THR A 12 8.40 -15.74 16.18
CA THR A 12 8.32 -16.41 14.90
C THR A 12 7.10 -15.86 14.17
N TRP A 13 7.31 -14.74 13.46
CA TRP A 13 6.31 -14.15 12.58
C TRP A 13 6.04 -15.10 11.42
N ARG A 14 4.77 -15.29 11.09
CA ARG A 14 4.36 -16.20 10.03
C ARG A 14 4.59 -15.52 8.69
N ASP A 15 4.90 -16.28 7.64
CA ASP A 15 5.21 -15.72 6.30
C ASP A 15 4.08 -14.84 5.73
N HIS A 16 2.85 -14.98 6.24
CA HIS A 16 1.71 -14.12 5.89
C HIS A 16 1.77 -12.70 6.50
N ASP A 17 2.68 -12.41 7.42
CA ASP A 17 2.82 -11.08 8.01
C ASP A 17 3.80 -10.18 7.21
N LEU A 18 4.50 -10.75 6.22
CA LEU A 18 5.45 -10.05 5.37
C LEU A 18 4.75 -9.22 4.29
N VAL A 19 4.95 -7.90 4.33
CA VAL A 19 4.31 -6.93 3.41
C VAL A 19 4.55 -7.23 1.93
N GLU A 20 5.67 -7.88 1.59
CA GLU A 20 6.06 -8.16 0.21
C GLU A 20 5.16 -9.18 -0.48
N ASN A 21 4.53 -10.05 0.30
CA ASN A 21 3.65 -11.12 -0.17
C ASN A 21 2.21 -10.65 -0.45
N HIS A 22 1.89 -9.40 -0.11
CA HIS A 22 0.54 -8.85 -0.24
C HIS A 22 0.38 -7.98 -1.47
N ALA A 23 -0.83 -7.97 -2.04
CA ALA A 23 -1.19 -7.04 -3.10
C ALA A 23 -0.96 -5.59 -2.62
N ARG A 24 -0.38 -4.77 -3.51
CA ARG A 24 0.00 -3.39 -3.20
C ARG A 24 -0.50 -2.44 -4.28
N LEU A 25 -1.30 -1.46 -3.89
CA LEU A 25 -1.57 -0.29 -4.72
C LEU A 25 -0.36 0.63 -4.66
N ASN A 26 0.09 1.10 -5.83
CA ASN A 26 1.20 2.05 -5.95
C ASN A 26 0.71 3.31 -6.68
N ALA A 27 0.69 4.44 -5.97
CA ALA A 27 0.15 5.69 -6.51
C ALA A 27 0.89 6.19 -7.74
N ALA A 28 2.21 5.98 -7.80
CA ALA A 28 3.02 6.37 -8.95
C ALA A 28 2.74 5.49 -10.17
N LEU A 29 2.63 4.17 -9.96
CA LEU A 29 2.36 3.23 -11.03
C LEU A 29 0.96 3.45 -11.63
N LEU A 30 -0.06 3.62 -10.77
CA LEU A 30 -1.43 3.93 -11.23
C LEU A 30 -1.49 5.26 -11.99
N ARG A 31 -0.70 6.26 -11.59
CA ARG A 31 -0.59 7.52 -12.33
C ARG A 31 0.05 7.31 -13.71
N GLN A 32 1.16 6.58 -13.77
CA GLN A 32 1.91 6.34 -15.00
C GLN A 32 1.11 5.53 -16.03
N THR A 33 0.25 4.62 -15.60
CA THR A 33 -0.61 3.82 -16.48
C THR A 33 -1.92 4.51 -16.84
N GLY A 34 -2.15 5.75 -16.39
CA GLY A 34 -3.39 6.49 -16.63
C GLY A 34 -4.60 6.01 -15.83
N ALA A 35 -4.42 5.08 -14.89
CA ALA A 35 -5.51 4.56 -14.04
C ALA A 35 -6.09 5.61 -13.09
N LEU A 36 -5.38 6.73 -12.87
CA LEU A 36 -5.87 7.87 -12.09
C LEU A 36 -6.52 8.98 -12.94
N CYS A 37 -6.55 8.83 -14.27
CA CYS A 37 -7.25 9.76 -15.15
C CYS A 37 -8.75 9.62 -14.94
N GLU A 38 -9.46 10.74 -14.83
CA GLU A 38 -10.91 10.73 -14.58
C GLU A 38 -11.66 9.98 -15.70
N GLY A 39 -12.55 9.07 -15.31
CA GLY A 39 -13.30 8.23 -16.23
C GLY A 39 -12.55 7.00 -16.74
N ALA A 40 -11.24 6.89 -16.53
CA ALA A 40 -10.49 5.69 -16.88
C ALA A 40 -10.93 4.51 -16.03
N VAL A 41 -11.05 3.34 -16.65
CA VAL A 41 -11.29 2.05 -15.99
C VAL A 41 -10.16 1.11 -16.41
N THR A 42 -9.40 0.62 -15.45
CA THR A 42 -8.26 -0.28 -15.68
C THR A 42 -8.43 -1.55 -14.85
N GLN A 43 -8.02 -2.69 -15.39
CA GLN A 43 -8.04 -3.95 -14.67
C GLN A 43 -6.65 -4.24 -14.09
N TRP A 44 -6.61 -4.63 -12.83
CA TRP A 44 -5.39 -4.93 -12.10
C TRP A 44 -5.46 -6.33 -11.53
N GLN A 45 -4.33 -7.03 -11.64
CA GLN A 45 -4.12 -8.34 -11.03
C GLN A 45 -2.77 -8.32 -10.31
N TRP A 46 -2.77 -8.78 -9.07
CA TRP A 46 -1.57 -8.91 -8.26
C TRP A 46 -1.07 -10.35 -8.23
N ALA A 47 0.20 -10.54 -7.84
CA ALA A 47 0.85 -11.85 -7.81
C ALA A 47 0.17 -12.87 -6.87
N ASN A 48 -0.50 -12.39 -5.82
CA ASN A 48 -1.30 -13.23 -4.92
C ASN A 48 -2.67 -13.63 -5.50
N GLY A 49 -2.97 -13.28 -6.76
CA GLY A 49 -4.20 -13.67 -7.46
C GLY A 49 -5.35 -12.68 -7.32
N VAL A 50 -5.26 -11.69 -6.41
CA VAL A 50 -6.28 -10.64 -6.24
C VAL A 50 -6.48 -9.89 -7.56
N LYS A 51 -7.74 -9.67 -7.94
CA LYS A 51 -8.14 -8.89 -9.12
C LYS A 51 -9.08 -7.77 -8.72
N ALA A 52 -8.84 -6.58 -9.27
CA ALA A 52 -9.74 -5.45 -9.10
C ALA A 52 -9.79 -4.57 -10.35
N TYR A 53 -10.95 -3.99 -10.60
CA TYR A 53 -11.09 -2.87 -11.53
C TYR A 53 -10.88 -1.57 -10.76
N VAL A 54 -10.06 -0.69 -11.31
CA VAL A 54 -9.77 0.63 -10.76
C VAL A 54 -10.41 1.67 -11.65
N ARG A 55 -11.35 2.44 -11.10
CA ARG A 55 -11.94 3.61 -11.75
C ARG A 55 -11.60 4.88 -10.97
N ALA A 56 -11.06 5.90 -11.63
CA ALA A 56 -10.83 7.20 -11.00
C ALA A 56 -11.95 8.19 -11.31
N ALA A 57 -12.47 8.86 -10.28
CA ALA A 57 -13.40 9.99 -10.40
C ALA A 57 -13.35 10.86 -9.13
N HIS A 58 -13.48 12.19 -9.28
CA HIS A 58 -13.62 13.12 -8.16
C HIS A 58 -12.52 13.00 -7.07
N GLY A 59 -11.25 12.82 -7.47
CA GLY A 59 -10.13 12.67 -6.54
C GLY A 59 -10.15 11.37 -5.70
N LYS A 60 -10.91 10.37 -6.16
CA LYS A 60 -11.00 9.04 -5.57
C LYS A 60 -10.79 7.97 -6.62
N ILE A 61 -10.22 6.85 -6.22
CA ILE A 61 -10.35 5.60 -6.97
C ILE A 61 -11.44 4.74 -6.33
N PHE A 62 -12.19 4.06 -7.18
CA PHE A 62 -13.19 3.07 -6.84
C PHE A 62 -12.66 1.72 -7.31
N LEU A 63 -12.47 0.82 -6.35
CA LEU A 63 -12.11 -0.57 -6.57
C LEU A 63 -13.38 -1.40 -6.62
N THR A 64 -13.47 -2.30 -7.60
CA THR A 64 -14.51 -3.34 -7.67
C THR A 64 -13.90 -4.69 -8.06
N GLY A 65 -14.60 -5.80 -7.84
CA GLY A 65 -14.07 -7.16 -8.01
C GLY A 65 -13.82 -7.84 -6.67
N ASP A 66 -12.65 -8.43 -6.48
CA ASP A 66 -12.28 -9.11 -5.23
C ASP A 66 -12.10 -8.13 -4.05
N CYS A 67 -11.90 -6.85 -4.37
CA CYS A 67 -11.81 -5.75 -3.41
C CYS A 67 -12.79 -4.66 -3.82
N VAL A 68 -13.78 -4.37 -2.96
CA VAL A 68 -14.74 -3.28 -3.17
C VAL A 68 -14.45 -2.17 -2.16
N GLN A 69 -13.90 -1.05 -2.65
CA GLN A 69 -13.47 0.04 -1.76
C GLN A 69 -13.34 1.37 -2.52
N SER A 70 -13.54 2.48 -1.82
CA SER A 70 -13.16 3.81 -2.33
C SER A 70 -11.96 4.35 -1.57
N ILE A 71 -11.00 4.93 -2.30
CA ILE A 71 -9.75 5.43 -1.73
C ILE A 71 -9.49 6.82 -2.30
N ARG A 72 -9.28 7.79 -1.43
CA ARG A 72 -8.93 9.16 -1.83
C ARG A 72 -7.47 9.19 -2.30
N PHE A 73 -7.19 10.01 -3.30
CA PHE A 73 -5.82 10.30 -3.71
C PHE A 73 -5.63 11.80 -3.94
N GLY A 74 -4.38 12.24 -3.97
CA GLY A 74 -4.04 13.63 -4.24
C GLY A 74 -2.57 13.82 -4.57
N ALA A 75 -2.30 14.86 -5.35
CA ALA A 75 -0.96 15.35 -5.58
C ALA A 75 -0.51 16.20 -4.38
N ILE A 76 0.65 15.90 -3.83
CA ILE A 76 1.31 16.74 -2.82
C ILE A 76 2.50 17.43 -3.49
N PRO A 77 2.57 18.77 -3.48
CA PRO A 77 3.70 19.50 -4.03
C PRO A 77 4.96 19.23 -3.19
N LEU A 78 6.06 18.89 -3.88
CA LEU A 78 7.39 18.86 -3.31
C LEU A 78 7.97 20.27 -3.34
N THR A 79 7.88 20.96 -2.22
CA THR A 79 8.40 22.32 -2.05
C THR A 79 9.93 22.37 -1.94
N LEU A 80 10.61 21.23 -1.81
CA LEU A 80 12.06 21.18 -1.62
C LEU A 80 12.75 20.62 -2.86
N MET A 81 13.37 21.54 -3.60
CA MET A 81 14.46 21.40 -4.58
C MET A 81 14.14 21.29 -6.08
N HIS A 82 13.04 20.73 -6.59
CA HIS A 82 12.87 20.61 -8.05
C HIS A 82 11.47 20.81 -8.64
N GLY A 83 10.50 21.34 -7.89
CA GLY A 83 9.15 21.61 -8.44
C GLY A 83 8.50 20.35 -9.00
N GLY A 84 7.76 19.62 -8.18
CA GLY A 84 7.10 18.41 -8.65
C GLY A 84 5.95 17.99 -7.77
N GLU A 85 5.02 17.23 -8.36
CA GLU A 85 3.87 16.70 -7.65
C GLU A 85 4.03 15.21 -7.44
N ARG A 86 3.94 14.78 -6.18
CA ARG A 86 3.93 13.36 -5.83
C ARG A 86 2.54 12.91 -5.46
N MET A 87 2.03 11.97 -6.26
CA MET A 87 0.74 11.36 -6.01
C MET A 87 0.79 10.49 -4.76
N ARG A 88 -0.20 10.64 -3.88
CA ARG A 88 -0.39 9.81 -2.70
C ARG A 88 -1.82 9.34 -2.59
N PHE A 89 -2.00 8.16 -2.04
CA PHE A 89 -3.28 7.70 -1.50
C PHE A 89 -3.44 8.18 -0.06
N PHE A 90 -4.67 8.46 0.34
CA PHE A 90 -5.00 8.64 1.74
C PHE A 90 -5.55 7.33 2.28
N CYS A 91 -4.92 6.83 3.35
CA CYS A 91 -5.36 5.62 4.02
C CYS A 91 -6.83 5.77 4.44
N PRO A 92 -7.72 4.83 4.06
CA PRO A 92 -9.13 4.91 4.42
C PRO A 92 -9.40 4.69 5.91
N VAL A 93 -8.43 4.13 6.65
CA VAL A 93 -8.55 3.88 8.10
C VAL A 93 -8.03 5.06 8.93
N CYS A 94 -6.81 5.54 8.64
CA CYS A 94 -6.14 6.57 9.46
C CYS A 94 -5.93 7.91 8.76
N GLY A 95 -6.34 8.06 7.51
CA GLY A 95 -6.20 9.31 6.73
C GLY A 95 -4.78 9.65 6.28
N ARG A 96 -3.75 8.90 6.72
CA ARG A 96 -2.35 9.18 6.37
C ARG A 96 -2.09 9.10 4.87
N GLY A 97 -1.36 10.08 4.34
CA GLY A 97 -0.89 10.09 2.95
C GLY A 97 0.24 9.09 2.72
N CYS A 98 -0.01 8.07 1.90
CA CYS A 98 0.88 6.95 1.59
C CYS A 98 1.11 6.81 0.08
N TYR A 99 2.33 6.42 -0.31
CA TYR A 99 2.61 6.04 -1.70
C TYR A 99 2.06 4.67 -2.05
N TYR A 100 1.94 3.81 -1.04
CA TYR A 100 1.49 2.44 -1.16
C TYR A 100 0.38 2.15 -0.16
N LEU A 101 -0.62 1.39 -0.60
CA LEU A 101 -1.57 0.73 0.29
C LEU A 101 -1.43 -0.78 0.09
N SER A 102 -1.46 -1.52 1.17
CA SER A 102 -1.39 -2.97 1.16
C SER A 102 -2.78 -3.55 1.34
N GLU A 103 -3.06 -4.63 0.64
CA GLU A 103 -4.27 -5.41 0.82
C GLU A 103 -4.18 -6.26 2.09
N LYS A 104 -5.27 -6.33 2.84
CA LYS A 104 -5.51 -7.25 3.94
C LYS A 104 -7.01 -7.50 4.02
N GLU A 105 -7.43 -8.77 3.99
CA GLU A 105 -8.85 -9.14 4.14
C GLU A 105 -9.77 -8.39 3.15
N SER A 106 -9.37 -8.36 1.87
CA SER A 106 -10.08 -7.68 0.77
C SER A 106 -10.20 -6.16 0.91
N LYS A 107 -9.36 -5.54 1.73
CA LYS A 107 -9.30 -4.08 1.90
C LYS A 107 -7.88 -3.57 1.74
N PHE A 108 -7.73 -2.45 1.06
CA PHE A 108 -6.48 -1.72 1.00
C PHE A 108 -6.41 -0.69 2.12
N ALA A 109 -5.34 -0.75 2.91
CA ALA A 109 -5.03 0.24 3.93
C ALA A 109 -3.53 0.51 4.01
N CYS A 110 -3.15 1.51 4.81
CA CYS A 110 -1.72 1.73 5.04
C CYS A 110 -1.15 0.56 5.82
N ARG A 111 0.14 0.34 5.63
CA ARG A 111 0.87 -0.75 6.26
C ARG A 111 0.68 -0.84 7.78
N GLN A 112 0.67 0.30 8.47
CA GLN A 112 0.47 0.37 9.92
C GLN A 112 -0.93 -0.11 10.32
N CYS A 113 -1.96 0.26 9.56
CA CYS A 113 -3.33 -0.21 9.82
C CYS A 113 -3.51 -1.69 9.49
N CYS A 114 -2.78 -2.21 8.50
CA CYS A 114 -2.73 -3.64 8.23
C CYS A 114 -1.93 -4.43 9.28
N GLY A 115 -1.11 -3.77 10.09
CA GLY A 115 -0.23 -4.41 11.07
C GLY A 115 0.96 -5.15 10.45
N TYR A 116 1.36 -4.82 9.21
CA TYR A 116 2.49 -5.50 8.56
C TYR A 116 3.84 -4.98 9.08
N ASP A 117 4.80 -5.88 9.30
CA ASP A 117 6.13 -5.55 9.81
C ASP A 117 7.04 -4.90 8.74
N TRP A 118 8.01 -4.07 9.17
CA TRP A 118 8.97 -3.36 8.31
C TRP A 118 10.26 -4.12 8.16
N GLN A 119 10.48 -5.15 8.99
CA GLN A 119 11.74 -5.87 9.00
C GLN A 119 11.95 -6.46 7.60
N CYS A 120 12.70 -5.74 6.77
CA CYS A 120 13.36 -6.26 5.59
C CYS A 120 14.29 -7.35 6.12
N ARG A 121 13.75 -8.56 6.25
CA ARG A 121 14.57 -9.73 6.44
C ARG A 121 15.24 -9.91 5.10
N HIS A 122 16.47 -9.38 4.98
CA HIS A 122 17.43 -9.98 4.08
C HIS A 122 17.43 -11.45 4.44
N ARG A 123 16.66 -12.26 3.71
CA ARG A 123 16.83 -13.71 3.72
C ARG A 123 18.28 -13.87 3.34
N LYS A 124 19.15 -14.12 4.33
CA LYS A 124 20.51 -14.58 4.11
C LYS A 124 20.34 -15.78 3.21
N ARG A 125 20.65 -15.56 1.93
CA ARG A 125 20.64 -16.57 0.89
C ARG A 125 21.98 -17.29 0.94
#